data_AF-A0A932VTK3-F1
#
_entry.id   AF-A0A932VTK3-F1
#
_cell.length_a   1.000
_cell.length_b   1.000
_cell.length_c   1.000
_cell.angle_alpha   90.00
_cell.angle_beta   90.00
_cell.angle_gamma   90.00
#
_symmetry.space_group_name_H-M   'P 1'
#
loop_
_entity.id
_entity.type
_entity.pdbx_description
1 polymer ?
#
loop_
_entity_poly.entity_id
_entity_poly.type
_entity_poly.pdbx_seq_one_letter_code
_entity_poly.pdbx_strand_id
1 'polypeptide(L)'
;MPRPNVAGIDFGSSCTKFVWQRDPDHYGNAGLDRLIFSSTADKTIEEIVVDLQKSNVTMAVATGINIDNETNLNKLLGWRTTIVRPTGDHIDSEISLQAHGAIELLNQVGPSKFRNFLLVSIGTGTSYTFVDWNGSWATKDFGKVERFPLGNAVGGGFIKGVLELAGAGIKTEHIHSTLLDVILDIKIKDLDSSFAGTPMGELPVAYLGNAKHDSNKQDIMQAVTNCVATTIFRDILL
;
A
#
# COMPACT_ATOMS: atom_id res chain seq x y z
N MET A 1 -3.97 -4.47 -35.99
CA MET A 1 -3.43 -5.39 -34.98
C MET A 1 -4.19 -5.16 -33.69
N PRO A 2 -4.64 -6.22 -32.97
CA PRO A 2 -5.25 -6.06 -31.65
C PRO A 2 -4.26 -5.39 -30.70
N ARG A 3 -4.77 -4.59 -29.75
CA ARG A 3 -3.92 -3.96 -28.72
C ARG A 3 -3.34 -5.07 -27.84
N PRO A 4 -2.06 -4.98 -27.43
CA PRO A 4 -1.48 -5.97 -26.53
C PRO A 4 -2.25 -5.95 -25.20
N ASN A 5 -2.49 -7.13 -24.61
CA ASN A 5 -2.96 -7.21 -23.23
C ASN A 5 -1.80 -6.88 -22.31
N VAL A 6 -1.94 -5.79 -21.56
CA VAL A 6 -0.87 -5.22 -20.74
C VAL A 6 -1.16 -5.44 -19.26
N ALA A 7 -0.14 -5.87 -18.51
CA ALA A 7 -0.12 -5.84 -17.06
C ALA A 7 0.73 -4.67 -16.54
N GLY A 8 0.31 -4.04 -15.45
CA GLY A 8 1.15 -3.19 -14.61
C GLY A 8 1.69 -4.00 -13.43
N ILE A 9 2.97 -3.82 -13.11
CA ILE A 9 3.66 -4.54 -12.03
C ILE A 9 4.40 -3.53 -11.15
N ASP A 10 4.19 -3.62 -9.84
CA ASP A 10 4.99 -2.92 -8.83
C ASP A 10 5.83 -3.92 -8.03
N PHE A 11 7.14 -3.92 -8.26
CA PHE A 11 8.12 -4.71 -7.51
C PHE A 11 8.49 -4.04 -6.18
N GLY A 12 7.54 -4.00 -5.25
CA GLY A 12 7.78 -3.51 -3.90
C GLY A 12 8.81 -4.36 -3.14
N SER A 13 9.45 -3.75 -2.13
CA SER A 13 10.47 -4.42 -1.31
C SER A 13 9.93 -5.62 -0.51
N SER A 14 8.69 -5.54 -0.04
CA SER A 14 8.06 -6.61 0.74
C SER A 14 7.17 -7.53 -0.09
N CYS A 15 6.44 -6.98 -1.06
CA CYS A 15 5.54 -7.73 -1.93
C CYS A 15 5.45 -7.09 -3.31
N THR A 16 5.30 -7.93 -4.33
CA THR A 16 5.06 -7.53 -5.70
C THR A 16 3.55 -7.49 -5.96
N LYS A 17 3.08 -6.46 -6.65
CA LYS A 17 1.65 -6.28 -6.99
C LYS A 17 1.51 -6.26 -8.49
N PHE A 18 0.39 -6.80 -8.95
CA PHE A 18 0.05 -6.96 -10.35
C PHE A 18 -1.35 -6.42 -10.58
N VAL A 19 -1.52 -5.70 -11.68
CA VAL A 19 -2.83 -5.28 -12.18
C VAL A 19 -2.89 -5.52 -13.69
N TRP A 20 -3.96 -6.11 -14.18
CA TRP A 20 -4.20 -6.23 -15.63
C TRP A 20 -5.70 -6.25 -15.93
N GLN A 21 -6.03 -6.08 -17.20
CA GLN A 21 -7.43 -6.11 -17.63
C GLN A 21 -7.90 -7.56 -17.83
N ARG A 22 -9.12 -7.85 -17.38
CA ARG A 22 -9.90 -9.01 -17.82
C ARG A 22 -10.12 -8.91 -19.32
N ASP A 23 -10.32 -10.08 -19.95
CA ASP A 23 -10.69 -10.15 -21.35
C ASP A 23 -11.95 -9.30 -21.63
N PRO A 24 -11.83 -8.21 -22.42
CA PRO A 24 -12.94 -7.30 -22.69
C PRO A 24 -14.05 -7.96 -23.51
N ASP A 25 -13.78 -9.08 -24.18
CA ASP A 25 -14.79 -9.82 -24.94
C ASP A 25 -15.79 -10.56 -24.03
N HIS A 26 -15.41 -10.81 -22.77
CA HIS A 26 -16.21 -11.56 -21.79
C HIS A 26 -16.79 -10.72 -20.66
N TYR A 27 -16.19 -9.56 -20.36
CA TYR A 27 -16.60 -8.66 -19.29
C TYR A 27 -16.66 -7.25 -19.88
N GLY A 28 -17.85 -6.63 -19.84
CA GLY A 28 -18.11 -5.35 -20.54
C GLY A 28 -17.09 -4.23 -20.28
N ASN A 29 -17.14 -3.19 -21.12
CA ASN A 29 -16.08 -2.19 -21.27
C ASN A 29 -15.88 -1.17 -20.11
N ALA A 30 -16.57 -1.30 -18.97
CA ALA A 30 -16.54 -0.26 -17.93
C ALA A 30 -16.57 -0.80 -16.50
N GLY A 31 -15.84 -0.13 -15.59
CA GLY A 31 -15.85 -0.36 -14.14
C GLY A 31 -14.64 -1.12 -13.59
N LEU A 32 -14.55 -1.19 -12.26
CA LEU A 32 -13.48 -1.90 -11.53
C LEU A 32 -13.46 -3.39 -11.82
N ASP A 33 -14.59 -3.98 -12.17
CA ASP A 33 -14.74 -5.41 -12.46
C ASP A 33 -13.90 -5.86 -13.66
N ARG A 34 -13.46 -4.92 -14.52
CA ARG A 34 -12.54 -5.19 -15.63
C ARG A 34 -11.10 -5.39 -15.18
N LEU A 35 -10.74 -5.06 -13.94
CA LEU A 35 -9.37 -5.17 -13.44
C LEU A 35 -9.22 -6.43 -12.60
N ILE A 36 -8.09 -7.12 -12.77
CA ILE A 36 -7.63 -8.17 -11.88
C ILE A 36 -6.47 -7.62 -11.08
N PHE A 37 -6.56 -7.74 -9.75
CA PHE A 37 -5.49 -7.42 -8.83
C PHE A 37 -4.94 -8.72 -8.24
N SER A 38 -3.62 -8.81 -8.14
CA SER A 38 -2.94 -9.96 -7.54
C SER A 38 -1.65 -9.52 -6.84
N SER A 39 -1.23 -10.27 -5.82
CA SER A 39 -0.02 -9.95 -5.07
C SER A 39 0.71 -11.19 -4.56
N THR A 40 2.03 -11.06 -4.42
CA THR A 40 2.86 -12.06 -3.74
C THR A 40 2.64 -12.12 -2.24
N ALA A 41 1.76 -11.26 -1.69
CA ALA A 41 1.27 -11.40 -0.32
C ALA A 41 0.30 -12.59 -0.18
N ASP A 42 -0.42 -12.93 -1.26
CA ASP A 42 -1.52 -13.92 -1.23
C ASP A 42 -1.21 -15.18 -2.06
N LYS A 43 -0.40 -15.03 -3.11
CA LYS A 43 -0.06 -16.10 -4.08
C LYS A 43 1.44 -16.19 -4.30
N THR A 44 1.94 -17.33 -4.75
CA THR A 44 3.33 -17.40 -5.22
C THR A 44 3.49 -16.71 -6.58
N ILE A 45 4.72 -16.35 -6.95
CA ILE A 45 4.99 -15.71 -8.24
C ILE A 45 4.62 -16.64 -9.41
N GLU A 46 4.78 -17.95 -9.25
CA GLU A 46 4.43 -18.97 -10.23
C GLU A 46 2.92 -19.04 -10.47
N GLU A 47 2.12 -18.99 -9.41
CA GLU A 47 0.66 -18.95 -9.53
C GLU A 47 0.18 -17.70 -10.28
N ILE A 48 0.79 -16.55 -9.98
CA ILE A 48 0.48 -15.29 -10.67
C ILE A 48 0.87 -15.37 -12.15
N VAL A 49 2.02 -15.96 -12.48
CA VAL A 49 2.45 -16.18 -13.88
C VAL A 49 1.43 -17.01 -14.65
N VAL A 50 0.90 -18.07 -14.05
CA VAL A 50 -0.15 -18.89 -14.66
C VAL A 50 -1.39 -18.05 -14.95
N ASP A 51 -1.80 -17.18 -14.02
CA ASP A 51 -2.96 -16.30 -14.20
C ASP A 51 -2.75 -15.26 -15.33
N LEU A 52 -1.54 -14.68 -15.42
CA LEU A 52 -1.17 -13.75 -16.50
C LEU A 52 -1.20 -14.44 -17.88
N GLN A 53 -0.68 -15.67 -17.97
CA GLN A 53 -0.68 -16.45 -19.20
C GLN A 53 -2.09 -16.83 -19.65
N LYS A 54 -2.96 -17.25 -18.71
CA LYS A 54 -4.38 -17.51 -19.00
C LYS A 54 -5.12 -16.27 -19.48
N SER A 55 -4.71 -15.09 -19.03
CA SER A 55 -5.26 -13.80 -19.43
C SER A 55 -4.64 -13.26 -20.73
N ASN A 56 -3.79 -14.05 -21.40
CA ASN A 56 -3.07 -13.69 -22.63
C ASN A 56 -2.28 -12.38 -22.50
N VAL A 57 -1.70 -12.09 -21.33
CA VAL A 57 -0.86 -10.90 -21.13
C VAL A 57 0.43 -11.03 -21.93
N THR A 58 0.62 -10.15 -22.92
CA THR A 58 1.77 -10.15 -23.83
C THR A 58 2.81 -9.08 -23.50
N MET A 59 2.46 -8.12 -22.63
CA MET A 59 3.35 -7.05 -22.21
C MET A 59 3.13 -6.75 -20.73
N ALA A 60 4.22 -6.45 -20.02
CA ALA A 60 4.17 -5.98 -18.66
C ALA A 60 4.95 -4.67 -18.52
N VAL A 61 4.36 -3.67 -17.89
CA VAL A 61 5.03 -2.42 -17.51
C VAL A 61 5.36 -2.51 -16.04
N ALA A 62 6.64 -2.45 -15.70
CA ALA A 62 7.14 -2.67 -14.35
C ALA A 62 7.69 -1.39 -13.70
N THR A 63 7.44 -1.23 -12.41
CA THR A 63 8.06 -0.24 -11.53
C THR A 63 8.55 -0.90 -10.23
N GLY A 64 9.07 -0.11 -9.30
CA GLY A 64 9.54 -0.59 -7.99
C GLY A 64 10.99 -1.08 -8.01
N ILE A 65 11.46 -1.49 -6.82
CA ILE A 65 12.89 -1.64 -6.50
C ILE A 65 13.37 -3.10 -6.41
N ASN A 66 12.48 -4.09 -6.40
CA ASN A 66 12.85 -5.50 -6.21
C ASN A 66 13.24 -6.18 -7.54
N ILE A 67 14.52 -6.04 -7.90
CA ILE A 67 15.12 -6.56 -9.15
C ILE A 67 15.17 -8.10 -9.18
N ASP A 68 15.29 -8.75 -8.02
CA ASP A 68 15.35 -10.21 -7.94
C ASP A 68 14.02 -10.85 -8.37
N ASN A 69 12.90 -10.30 -7.88
CA ASN A 69 11.57 -10.73 -8.29
C ASN A 69 11.32 -10.48 -9.79
N GLU A 70 11.81 -9.38 -10.34
CA GLU A 70 11.73 -9.11 -11.78
C GLU A 70 12.52 -10.13 -12.59
N THR A 71 13.74 -10.45 -12.14
CA THR A 71 14.60 -11.44 -12.80
C THR A 71 13.95 -12.82 -12.78
N ASN A 72 13.35 -13.21 -11.65
CA ASN A 72 12.64 -14.47 -11.54
C ASN A 72 11.37 -14.48 -12.43
N LEU A 73 10.61 -13.39 -12.42
CA LEU A 73 9.42 -13.26 -13.26
C LEU A 73 9.76 -13.36 -14.76
N ASN A 74 10.83 -12.69 -15.21
CA ASN A 74 11.31 -12.78 -16.59
C ASN A 74 11.63 -14.24 -16.99
N LYS A 75 12.24 -15.02 -16.09
CA LYS A 75 12.52 -16.44 -16.34
C LYS A 75 11.24 -17.26 -16.50
N LEU A 76 10.23 -17.00 -15.66
CA LEU A 76 8.98 -17.75 -15.64
C LEU A 76 8.03 -17.37 -16.79
N LEU A 77 7.96 -16.09 -17.15
CA LEU A 77 7.17 -15.63 -18.30
C LEU A 77 7.79 -16.03 -19.65
N GLY A 78 9.12 -16.21 -19.67
CA GLY A 78 9.86 -16.58 -20.87
C GLY A 78 9.73 -15.53 -21.98
N TRP A 79 9.70 -15.97 -23.23
CA TRP A 79 9.66 -15.09 -24.41
C TRP A 79 8.26 -14.51 -24.71
N ARG A 80 7.22 -14.90 -23.97
CA ARG A 80 5.82 -14.57 -24.30
C ARG A 80 5.39 -13.18 -23.81
N THR A 81 6.10 -12.63 -22.84
CA THR A 81 5.74 -11.35 -22.22
C THR A 81 6.98 -10.48 -22.10
N THR A 82 6.96 -9.32 -22.74
CA THR A 82 8.05 -8.34 -22.60
C THR A 82 7.81 -7.48 -21.37
N ILE A 83 8.78 -7.44 -20.45
CA ILE A 83 8.79 -6.50 -19.33
C ILE A 83 9.50 -5.22 -19.76
N VAL A 84 8.83 -4.07 -19.59
CA VAL A 84 9.39 -2.74 -19.84
C VAL A 84 9.33 -1.89 -18.58
N ARG A 85 10.42 -1.17 -18.29
CA ARG A 85 10.45 -0.18 -17.20
C ARG A 85 10.33 1.24 -17.77
N PRO A 86 9.61 2.14 -17.09
CA PRO A 86 9.65 3.57 -17.40
C PRO A 86 11.09 4.09 -17.34
N THR A 87 11.46 4.97 -18.28
CA THR A 87 12.74 5.67 -18.27
C THR A 87 12.66 6.89 -17.34
N GLY A 88 13.67 7.11 -16.51
CA GLY A 88 13.76 8.28 -15.63
C GLY A 88 14.10 7.91 -14.19
N ASP A 89 13.89 8.87 -13.27
CA ASP A 89 14.03 8.61 -11.84
C ASP A 89 12.93 7.64 -11.37
N HIS A 90 13.35 6.54 -10.73
CA HIS A 90 12.44 5.48 -10.31
C HIS A 90 11.49 5.92 -9.20
N ILE A 91 11.91 6.83 -8.32
CA ILE A 91 11.11 7.33 -7.20
C ILE A 91 10.04 8.27 -7.73
N ASP A 92 10.40 9.23 -8.59
CA ASP A 92 9.43 10.16 -9.18
C ASP A 92 8.42 9.42 -10.07
N SER A 93 8.89 8.39 -10.79
CA SER A 93 8.03 7.51 -11.58
C SER A 93 7.06 6.73 -10.71
N GLU A 94 7.51 6.14 -9.60
CA GLU A 94 6.66 5.39 -8.67
C GLU A 94 5.57 6.30 -8.08
N ILE A 95 5.93 7.50 -7.62
CA ILE A 95 5.00 8.46 -7.03
C ILE A 95 3.95 8.92 -8.05
N SER A 96 4.39 9.26 -9.26
CA SER A 96 3.49 9.68 -10.34
C SER A 96 2.54 8.56 -10.74
N LEU A 97 3.04 7.32 -10.86
CA LEU A 97 2.23 6.15 -11.19
C LEU A 97 1.22 5.82 -10.08
N GLN A 98 1.60 5.92 -8.81
CA GLN A 98 0.69 5.73 -7.68
C GLN A 98 -0.43 6.79 -7.67
N ALA A 99 -0.10 8.06 -7.89
CA ALA A 99 -1.07 9.14 -7.99
C ALA A 99 -2.05 8.91 -9.16
N HIS A 100 -1.54 8.59 -10.35
CA HIS A 100 -2.38 8.30 -11.51
C HIS A 100 -3.29 7.08 -11.30
N GLY A 101 -2.76 6.01 -10.69
CA GLY A 101 -3.54 4.83 -10.34
C GLY A 101 -4.66 5.15 -9.36
N ALA A 102 -4.36 5.95 -8.31
CA ALA A 102 -5.37 6.39 -7.35
C ALA A 102 -6.48 7.22 -8.01
N ILE A 103 -6.14 8.18 -8.89
CA ILE A 103 -7.11 8.99 -9.63
C ILE A 103 -7.99 8.11 -10.53
N GLU A 104 -7.40 7.17 -11.27
CA GLU A 104 -8.14 6.23 -12.12
C GLU A 104 -9.14 5.41 -11.30
N LEU A 105 -8.71 4.85 -10.17
CA LEU A 105 -9.58 4.06 -9.31
C LEU A 105 -10.70 4.91 -8.70
N LEU A 106 -10.40 6.10 -8.19
CA LEU A 106 -11.41 7.02 -7.63
C LEU A 106 -12.49 7.39 -8.65
N ASN A 107 -12.09 7.67 -9.90
CA ASN A 107 -13.04 8.01 -10.97
C ASN A 107 -13.96 6.83 -11.35
N GLN A 108 -13.48 5.59 -11.22
CA GLN A 108 -14.32 4.42 -11.49
C GLN A 108 -15.40 4.21 -10.42
N VAL A 109 -15.24 4.74 -9.20
CA VAL A 109 -16.27 4.69 -8.15
C VAL A 109 -17.30 5.84 -8.29
N GLY A 110 -17.03 6.81 -9.15
CA GLY A 110 -17.88 7.96 -9.44
C GLY A 110 -17.04 9.22 -9.70
N PRO A 111 -17.63 10.31 -10.23
CA PRO A 111 -16.90 11.56 -10.39
C PRO A 111 -16.35 12.02 -9.04
N SER A 112 -15.02 11.99 -8.92
CA SER A 112 -14.34 12.40 -7.70
C SER A 112 -14.68 13.86 -7.40
N LYS A 113 -15.27 14.13 -6.23
CA LYS A 113 -15.41 15.49 -5.70
C LYS A 113 -14.06 16.06 -5.24
N PHE A 114 -13.04 15.21 -5.13
CA PHE A 114 -11.73 15.56 -4.60
C PHE A 114 -10.80 15.90 -5.76
N ARG A 115 -10.74 17.20 -6.06
CA ARG A 115 -9.75 17.77 -6.98
C ARG A 115 -8.34 17.67 -6.38
N ASN A 116 -8.25 17.94 -5.08
CA ASN A 116 -7.01 17.97 -4.34
C ASN A 116 -7.09 16.96 -3.20
N PHE A 117 -6.06 16.13 -3.05
CA PHE A 117 -5.99 15.18 -1.94
C PHE A 117 -4.53 14.86 -1.58
N LEU A 118 -4.36 14.42 -0.33
CA LEU A 118 -3.12 13.84 0.14
C LEU A 118 -3.18 12.33 -0.07
N LEU A 119 -2.31 11.80 -0.92
CA LEU A 119 -2.10 10.37 -1.05
C LEU A 119 -1.06 9.93 -0.01
N VAL A 120 -1.49 9.09 0.91
CA VAL A 120 -0.65 8.50 1.96
C VAL A 120 -0.39 7.05 1.60
N SER A 121 0.82 6.75 1.13
CA SER A 121 1.22 5.40 0.72
C SER A 121 1.90 4.70 1.88
N ILE A 122 1.22 3.71 2.47
CA ILE A 122 1.70 2.95 3.63
C ILE A 122 2.18 1.58 3.14
N GLY A 123 3.48 1.50 2.82
CA GLY A 123 4.16 0.28 2.41
C GLY A 123 5.09 -0.24 3.51
N THR A 124 6.34 -0.55 3.15
CA THR A 124 7.39 -0.88 4.12
C THR A 124 7.66 0.30 5.08
N GLY A 125 7.72 1.52 4.53
CA GLY A 125 7.61 2.79 5.27
C GLY A 125 6.40 3.59 4.76
N THR A 126 6.32 4.87 5.14
CA THR A 126 5.23 5.76 4.72
C THR A 126 5.75 6.93 3.89
N SER A 127 5.10 7.19 2.75
CA SER A 127 5.34 8.36 1.92
C SER A 127 4.07 9.17 1.72
N TYR A 128 4.24 10.49 1.56
CA TYR A 128 3.16 11.45 1.41
C TYR A 128 3.29 12.16 0.07
N THR A 129 2.22 12.21 -0.69
CA THR A 129 2.17 12.85 -2.01
C THR A 129 0.96 13.76 -2.09
N PHE A 130 1.19 15.04 -2.36
CA PHE A 130 0.12 15.95 -2.72
C PHE A 130 -0.28 15.74 -4.18
N VAL A 131 -1.58 15.62 -4.42
CA VAL A 131 -2.14 15.51 -5.75
C VAL A 131 -3.15 16.64 -5.94
N ASP A 132 -2.87 17.53 -6.90
CA ASP A 132 -3.83 18.52 -7.43
C ASP A 132 -4.19 18.10 -8.85
N TRP A 133 -5.30 17.36 -8.96
CA TRP A 133 -5.80 16.85 -10.22
C TRP A 133 -6.67 17.89 -10.91
N ASN A 134 -6.39 18.20 -12.17
CA ASN A 134 -7.13 19.23 -12.92
C ASN A 134 -8.52 18.80 -13.42
N GLY A 135 -8.95 17.56 -13.14
CA GLY A 135 -10.28 17.06 -13.48
C GLY A 135 -10.47 16.60 -14.93
N SER A 136 -9.43 16.62 -15.79
CA SER A 136 -9.56 16.32 -17.21
C SER A 136 -8.61 15.21 -17.68
N TRP A 137 -9.19 14.14 -18.21
CA TRP A 137 -8.46 13.08 -18.95
C TRP A 137 -8.16 13.45 -20.41
N ALA A 138 -8.78 14.52 -20.94
CA ALA A 138 -8.58 14.95 -22.32
C ALA A 138 -7.18 15.58 -22.53
N THR A 139 -6.57 16.05 -21.44
CA THR A 139 -5.20 16.51 -21.39
C THR A 139 -4.35 15.42 -20.74
N LYS A 140 -3.23 15.04 -21.36
CA LYS A 140 -2.18 14.23 -20.70
C LYS A 140 -1.53 14.92 -19.50
N ASP A 141 -1.99 16.13 -19.20
CA ASP A 141 -1.63 16.93 -18.05
C ASP A 141 -2.56 16.52 -16.92
N PHE A 142 -2.05 15.72 -15.98
CA PHE A 142 -2.81 15.19 -14.85
C PHE A 142 -2.90 16.18 -13.68
N GLY A 143 -2.39 17.40 -13.88
CA GLY A 143 -2.20 18.38 -12.81
C GLY A 143 -0.89 18.15 -12.06
N LYS A 144 -0.82 18.66 -10.84
CA LYS A 144 0.43 18.73 -10.06
C LYS A 144 0.51 17.53 -9.12
N VAL A 145 1.54 16.71 -9.27
CA VAL A 145 1.89 15.63 -8.33
C VAL A 145 3.20 16.02 -7.65
N GLU A 146 3.14 16.26 -6.34
CA GLU A 146 4.30 16.65 -5.56
C GLU A 146 4.50 15.70 -4.39
N ARG A 147 5.68 15.11 -4.33
CA ARG A 147 6.12 14.40 -3.14
C ARG A 147 6.34 15.42 -2.02
N PHE A 148 5.76 15.17 -0.85
CA PHE A 148 6.22 15.90 0.33
C PHE A 148 7.67 15.50 0.65
N PRO A 149 8.54 16.44 1.03
CA PRO A 149 9.92 16.13 1.41
C PRO A 149 9.99 15.29 2.69
N LEU A 150 8.86 15.16 3.40
CA LEU A 150 8.70 14.35 4.59
C LEU A 150 8.18 12.96 4.20
N GLY A 151 8.75 11.96 4.84
CA GLY A 151 8.33 10.56 4.83
C GLY A 151 8.91 9.92 6.07
N ASN A 152 8.35 8.80 6.51
CA ASN A 152 8.84 8.13 7.71
C ASN A 152 9.12 6.65 7.43
N ALA A 153 10.00 6.06 8.24
CA ALA A 153 10.31 4.63 8.16
C ALA A 153 9.26 3.76 8.88
N VAL A 154 8.15 4.34 9.33
CA VAL A 154 7.11 3.69 10.13
C VAL A 154 5.96 3.29 9.22
N GLY A 155 5.90 2.00 8.90
CA GLY A 155 4.86 1.40 8.06
C GLY A 155 4.69 -0.09 8.38
N GLY A 156 4.29 -0.87 7.38
CA GLY A 156 4.17 -2.33 7.52
C GLY A 156 5.48 -3.03 7.86
N GLY A 157 6.63 -2.48 7.40
CA GLY A 157 7.95 -3.03 7.72
C GLY A 157 8.31 -2.89 9.21
N PHE A 158 7.95 -1.75 9.82
CA PHE A 158 8.13 -1.52 11.25
C PHE A 158 7.26 -2.47 12.08
N ILE A 159 5.98 -2.60 11.72
CA ILE A 159 5.06 -3.55 12.36
C ILE A 159 5.64 -4.96 12.31
N LYS A 160 6.07 -5.41 11.13
CA LYS A 160 6.69 -6.72 10.94
C LYS A 160 7.91 -6.94 11.82
N GLY A 161 8.85 -5.99 11.83
CA GLY A 161 10.08 -6.12 12.61
C GLY A 161 9.82 -6.23 14.11
N VAL A 162 8.93 -5.39 14.66
CA VAL A 162 8.58 -5.43 16.09
C VAL A 162 7.89 -6.74 16.46
N LEU A 163 6.99 -7.21 15.59
CA LEU A 163 6.26 -8.45 15.79
C LEU A 163 7.18 -9.68 15.75
N GLU A 164 8.14 -9.72 14.83
CA GLU A 164 9.16 -10.77 14.78
C GLU A 164 10.02 -10.78 16.06
N LEU A 165 10.45 -9.62 16.54
CA LEU A 165 11.21 -9.50 17.80
C LEU A 165 10.39 -9.96 19.01
N ALA A 166 9.08 -9.74 19.01
CA ALA A 166 8.16 -10.23 20.05
C ALA A 166 7.81 -11.72 19.92
N GLY A 167 8.36 -12.43 18.92
CA GLY A 167 7.97 -13.81 18.61
C GLY A 167 6.50 -13.94 18.18
N ALA A 168 5.87 -12.83 17.79
CA ALA A 168 4.51 -12.72 17.31
C ALA A 168 4.55 -12.73 15.78
N GLY A 169 4.67 -13.90 15.15
CA GLY A 169 4.59 -13.97 13.69
C GLY A 169 3.33 -13.29 13.16
N ILE A 170 3.43 -12.52 12.07
CA ILE A 170 2.25 -11.94 11.43
C ILE A 170 1.38 -13.08 10.88
N LYS A 171 0.15 -13.18 11.37
CA LYS A 171 -0.93 -13.84 10.64
C LYS A 171 -2.00 -12.80 10.36
N THR A 172 -2.36 -12.63 9.10
CA THR A 172 -3.35 -11.66 8.61
C THR A 172 -4.71 -11.81 9.30
N GLU A 173 -5.06 -13.04 9.70
CA GLU A 173 -6.25 -13.35 10.51
C GLU A 173 -6.32 -12.68 11.89
N HIS A 174 -5.20 -12.15 12.42
CA HIS A 174 -5.17 -11.52 13.73
C HIS A 174 -5.45 -10.00 13.69
N ILE A 175 -5.33 -9.33 12.54
CA ILE A 175 -5.53 -7.87 12.42
C ILE A 175 -7.01 -7.47 12.66
N HIS A 176 -7.94 -8.43 12.58
CA HIS A 176 -9.39 -8.19 12.67
C HIS A 176 -9.98 -8.12 14.07
N SER A 177 -9.25 -8.47 15.13
CA SER A 177 -9.76 -8.39 16.50
C SER A 177 -9.21 -7.18 17.24
N THR A 178 -10.14 -6.30 17.63
CA THR A 178 -10.05 -5.27 18.69
C THR A 178 -9.10 -4.10 18.44
N LEU A 179 -9.63 -3.01 17.86
CA LEU A 179 -9.01 -1.67 17.83
C LEU A 179 -9.38 -0.79 19.04
N LEU A 180 -10.19 -1.28 20.00
CA LEU A 180 -10.89 -0.39 20.92
C LEU A 180 -10.26 -0.20 22.29
N ASP A 181 -9.29 -1.01 22.72
CA ASP A 181 -8.51 -0.75 23.93
C ASP A 181 -7.09 -1.27 23.78
N VAL A 182 -6.15 -0.39 23.41
CA VAL A 182 -4.72 -0.77 23.38
C VAL A 182 -4.21 -0.77 24.82
N ILE A 183 -4.07 -1.96 25.41
CA ILE A 183 -3.77 -2.14 26.83
C ILE A 183 -2.29 -1.83 27.16
N LEU A 184 -1.39 -1.98 26.18
CA LEU A 184 0.07 -1.87 26.42
C LEU A 184 0.64 -0.46 26.28
N ASP A 185 -0.14 0.51 25.81
CA ASP A 185 0.29 1.90 25.72
C ASP A 185 0.16 2.57 27.10
N ILE A 186 1.08 3.46 27.43
CA ILE A 186 0.91 4.43 28.53
C ILE A 186 0.19 5.63 27.94
N LYS A 187 -0.99 5.96 28.46
CA LYS A 187 -1.85 7.06 28.03
C LYS A 187 -1.73 8.26 28.98
N ILE A 188 -2.20 9.44 28.56
CA ILE A 188 -2.19 10.65 29.40
C ILE A 188 -2.93 10.40 30.72
N LYS A 189 -4.08 9.71 30.69
CA LYS A 189 -4.86 9.38 31.89
C LYS A 189 -4.11 8.52 32.92
N ASP A 190 -3.09 7.77 32.49
CA ASP A 190 -2.28 6.92 33.37
C ASP A 190 -1.24 7.75 34.13
N LEU A 191 -0.90 8.94 33.62
CA LEU A 191 0.01 9.89 34.25
C LEU A 191 -0.73 10.96 35.07
N ASP A 192 -1.94 11.34 34.63
CA ASP A 192 -2.80 12.30 35.32
C ASP A 192 -4.28 11.89 35.22
N SER A 193 -4.80 11.42 36.35
CA SER A 193 -6.19 10.94 36.46
C SER A 193 -7.26 11.99 36.18
N SER A 194 -6.93 13.30 36.19
CA SER A 194 -7.88 14.35 35.86
C SER A 194 -8.36 14.31 34.40
N PHE A 195 -7.62 13.61 33.52
CA PHE A 195 -7.99 13.39 32.13
C PHE A 195 -8.77 12.10 31.88
N ALA A 196 -9.06 11.29 32.91
CA ALA A 196 -9.80 10.04 32.76
C ALA A 196 -11.21 10.29 32.17
N GLY A 197 -11.59 9.52 31.15
CA GLY A 197 -12.86 9.65 30.45
C GLY A 197 -12.91 10.79 29.42
N THR A 198 -11.79 11.48 29.16
CA THR A 198 -11.69 12.52 28.12
C THR A 198 -10.98 12.00 26.87
N PRO A 199 -11.25 12.57 25.67
CA PRO A 199 -10.50 12.23 24.45
C PRO A 199 -8.98 12.45 24.60
N MET A 200 -8.58 13.48 25.35
CA MET A 200 -7.16 13.77 25.60
C MET A 200 -6.53 12.71 26.51
N GLY A 201 -7.26 12.20 27.50
CA GLY A 201 -6.81 11.12 28.37
C GLY A 201 -6.50 9.82 27.65
N GLU A 202 -7.12 9.57 26.49
CA GLU A 202 -6.86 8.39 25.67
C GLU A 202 -5.65 8.52 24.75
N LEU A 203 -5.02 9.69 24.66
CA LEU A 203 -3.84 9.89 23.84
C LEU A 203 -2.64 9.12 24.42
N PRO A 204 -1.92 8.35 23.59
CA PRO A 204 -0.73 7.63 24.00
C PRO A 204 0.44 8.60 24.24
N VAL A 205 1.12 8.44 25.37
CA VAL A 205 2.37 9.12 25.73
C VAL A 205 3.57 8.23 25.42
N ALA A 206 3.44 6.91 25.63
CA ALA A 206 4.45 5.94 25.26
C ALA A 206 3.81 4.65 24.73
N TYR A 207 4.04 4.36 23.45
CA TYR A 207 3.59 3.10 22.84
C TYR A 207 4.36 1.92 23.40
N LEU A 208 3.68 0.80 23.65
CA LEU A 208 4.27 -0.40 24.28
C LEU A 208 4.91 -0.13 25.66
N GLY A 209 4.63 1.00 26.31
CA GLY A 209 5.28 1.38 27.57
C GLY A 209 4.97 0.44 28.75
N ASN A 210 3.85 -0.27 28.68
CA ASN A 210 3.45 -1.30 29.64
C ASN A 210 3.78 -2.74 29.18
N ALA A 211 4.48 -2.91 28.05
CA ALA A 211 4.83 -4.22 27.53
C ALA A 211 5.85 -4.94 28.43
N LYS A 212 5.64 -6.25 28.61
CA LYS A 212 6.48 -7.17 29.39
C LYS A 212 6.90 -8.35 28.51
N HIS A 213 7.88 -9.12 28.97
CA HIS A 213 8.35 -10.32 28.25
C HIS A 213 7.23 -11.34 28.00
N ASP A 214 6.24 -11.41 28.88
CA ASP A 214 5.08 -12.30 28.81
C ASP A 214 3.81 -11.61 28.30
N SER A 215 3.90 -10.39 27.77
CA SER A 215 2.76 -9.70 27.18
C SER A 215 2.13 -10.51 26.06
N ASN A 216 0.79 -10.45 25.99
CA ASN A 216 0.05 -11.11 24.92
C ASN A 216 0.47 -10.54 23.56
N LYS A 217 0.78 -11.44 22.63
CA LYS A 217 1.20 -11.12 21.26
C LYS A 217 0.15 -10.30 20.50
N GLN A 218 -1.13 -10.53 20.76
CA GLN A 218 -2.22 -9.74 20.18
C GLN A 218 -2.18 -8.29 20.66
N ASP A 219 -1.96 -8.06 21.95
CA ASP A 219 -1.87 -6.73 22.52
C ASP A 219 -0.63 -5.97 21.99
N ILE A 220 0.49 -6.68 21.80
CA ILE A 220 1.71 -6.12 21.17
C ILE A 220 1.40 -5.69 19.73
N MET A 221 0.71 -6.54 18.97
CA MET A 221 0.31 -6.24 17.59
C MET A 221 -0.63 -5.04 17.50
N GLN A 222 -1.59 -4.94 18.42
CA GLN A 222 -2.51 -3.81 18.47
C GLN A 222 -1.77 -2.51 18.81
N ALA A 223 -0.86 -2.55 19.80
CA ALA A 223 -0.07 -1.40 20.21
C ALA A 223 0.90 -0.91 19.12
N VAL A 224 1.60 -1.81 18.43
CA VAL A 224 2.48 -1.40 17.33
C VAL A 224 1.68 -0.84 16.14
N THR A 225 0.49 -1.40 15.86
CA THR A 225 -0.39 -0.88 14.81
C THR A 225 -0.89 0.53 15.17
N ASN A 226 -1.30 0.74 16.42
CA ASN A 226 -1.71 2.06 16.93
C ASN A 226 -0.57 3.08 16.87
N CYS A 227 0.65 2.65 17.19
CA CYS A 227 1.87 3.45 17.06
C CYS A 227 2.07 3.94 15.62
N VAL A 228 1.99 3.03 14.65
CA VAL A 228 2.11 3.38 13.22
C VAL A 228 0.99 4.32 12.78
N ALA A 229 -0.26 3.99 13.06
CA ALA A 229 -1.41 4.81 12.68
C ALA A 229 -1.29 6.24 13.23
N THR A 230 -1.01 6.37 14.53
CA THR A 230 -0.91 7.70 15.17
C THR A 230 0.32 8.47 14.72
N THR A 231 1.44 7.80 14.42
CA THR A 231 2.62 8.46 13.84
C THR A 231 2.30 9.07 12.48
N ILE A 232 1.59 8.32 11.62
CA ILE A 232 1.16 8.79 10.31
C ILE A 232 0.20 9.98 10.45
N PHE A 233 -0.78 9.90 11.35
CA PHE A 233 -1.68 11.03 11.62
C PHE A 233 -0.96 12.27 12.12
N ARG A 234 0.04 12.10 13.01
CA ARG A 234 0.85 13.22 13.49
C ARG A 234 1.58 13.90 12.35
N ASP A 235 2.20 13.13 11.46
CA ASP A 235 2.93 13.68 10.32
C ASP A 235 2.02 14.48 9.37
N ILE A 236 0.76 14.07 9.20
CA ILE A 236 -0.22 14.79 8.38
C ILE A 236 -0.66 16.12 9.03
N LEU A 237 -0.62 16.22 10.36
CA LEU A 237 -1.03 17.41 11.10
C LEU A 237 0.07 18.48 11.25
N LEU A 238 1.32 18.12 10.96
CA LEU A 238 2.49 19.03 11.00
C LEU A 238 2.62 19.81 9.68
#